data_AF-A0A939VD39-F1
#
_entry.id   AF-A0A939VD39-F1
#
_cell.length_a   1.000
_cell.length_b   1.000
_cell.length_c   1.000
_cell.angle_alpha   90.00
_cell.angle_beta   90.00
_cell.angle_gamma   90.00
#
_symmetry.space_group_name_H-M   'P 1'
#
loop_
_entity.id
_entity.type
_entity.pdbx_description
1 polymer ?
#
loop_
_entity_poly.entity_id
_entity_poly.type
_entity_poly.pdbx_seq_one_letter_code
_entity_poly.pdbx_strand_id
1 'polypeptide(L)'
;VTATVKDGGYPGIGVAVADSPAGPYHDPIKKPVVKGWWKIDPSVFIDDNGQAYLFYGNNALWYARLTNSMTSLIGGEKEVNTKDENAFGPYKGYNDDGTPKTNFEEASWIYKRGDKYYLEYAAGGVPEHMAYSTADMITGPWKYQGKIMGQADNSFTIHGGSVEYKGHHYMFYHNGKLPGGGGYKRATCVEEFTPNADGTIPFIQFTEKGVEPLQTLNPFDRQEAETINQCQGVRCEGDYNGCHVISTAISGYIKVRNVDFGEAGARSFTARVKSDKNQSLSIRIGNRSGNVIGKLSTGSTNGEWTELSCELTKPVTGVQDLFFTISGTAFEQFGFDSWQFSEETSGIKNMVQHPADNRAYDLQGRQIKDSQQNHSIRIVNGKKVTH
;
A
#
# COMPACT_ATOMS: atom_id res chain seq x y z
N VAL A 1 6.63 14.42 -9.43
CA VAL A 1 7.68 13.39 -9.67
C VAL A 1 8.95 14.05 -10.14
N THR A 2 10.13 13.55 -9.78
CA THR A 2 11.38 13.95 -10.44
C THR A 2 11.45 13.25 -11.80
N ALA A 3 11.73 14.00 -12.85
CA ALA A 3 11.77 13.55 -14.23
C ALA A 3 13.05 14.05 -14.92
N THR A 4 13.58 13.27 -15.85
CA THR A 4 14.71 13.71 -16.69
C THR A 4 14.19 14.47 -17.90
N VAL A 5 14.69 15.68 -18.11
CA VAL A 5 14.33 16.49 -19.28
C VAL A 5 15.02 15.91 -20.51
N LYS A 6 14.22 15.49 -21.51
CA LYS A 6 14.70 14.87 -22.75
C LYS A 6 15.70 15.76 -23.50
N ASP A 7 15.43 17.07 -23.54
CA ASP A 7 16.30 18.06 -24.17
C ASP A 7 17.28 18.62 -23.12
N GLY A 8 18.49 18.03 -23.07
CA GLY A 8 19.60 18.51 -22.23
C GLY A 8 19.97 17.59 -21.05
N GLY A 9 19.19 16.55 -20.75
CA GLY A 9 19.59 15.48 -19.84
C GLY A 9 19.71 15.85 -18.36
N TYR A 10 19.20 17.01 -17.94
CA TYR A 10 19.17 17.45 -16.54
C TYR A 10 17.85 17.06 -15.86
N PRO A 11 17.81 16.90 -14.53
CA PRO A 11 16.58 16.62 -13.79
C PRO A 11 15.65 17.84 -13.71
N GLY A 12 14.38 17.56 -13.43
CA GLY A 12 13.35 18.56 -13.15
C GLY A 12 12.14 17.91 -12.50
N ILE A 13 11.13 18.71 -12.18
CA ILE A 13 9.90 18.23 -11.55
C ILE A 13 8.81 18.15 -12.62
N GLY A 14 8.29 16.94 -12.83
CA GLY A 14 7.12 16.66 -13.66
C GLY A 14 5.86 16.43 -12.83
N VAL A 15 4.72 16.47 -13.52
CA VAL A 15 3.38 16.21 -12.97
C VAL A 15 2.63 15.26 -13.90
N ALA A 16 1.86 14.35 -13.32
CA ALA A 16 0.91 13.51 -14.03
C ALA A 16 -0.43 13.56 -13.30
N VAL A 17 -1.54 13.41 -14.03
CA VAL A 17 -2.90 13.57 -13.52
C VAL A 17 -3.70 12.30 -13.78
N ALA A 18 -4.54 11.94 -12.82
CA ALA A 18 -5.49 10.84 -12.90
C ALA A 18 -6.74 11.19 -12.07
N ASP A 19 -7.88 10.57 -12.40
CA ASP A 19 -9.12 10.70 -11.64
C ASP A 19 -9.20 9.72 -10.45
N SER A 20 -8.26 8.77 -10.38
CA SER A 20 -8.12 7.79 -9.30
C SER A 20 -6.67 7.74 -8.81
N PRO A 21 -6.42 7.52 -7.49
CA PRO A 21 -5.07 7.38 -6.95
C PRO A 21 -4.25 6.27 -7.63
N ALA A 22 -4.91 5.21 -8.12
CA ALA A 22 -4.28 4.11 -8.83
C ALA A 22 -4.02 4.39 -10.33
N GLY A 23 -4.43 5.55 -10.84
CA GLY A 23 -4.37 5.87 -12.26
C GLY A 23 -5.61 5.42 -13.04
N PRO A 24 -5.53 5.35 -14.38
CA PRO A 24 -4.34 5.61 -15.20
C PRO A 24 -3.92 7.09 -15.19
N TYR A 25 -2.61 7.32 -15.16
CA TYR A 25 -2.03 8.66 -15.19
C TYR A 25 -1.73 9.11 -16.61
N HIS A 26 -1.93 10.39 -16.91
CA HIS A 26 -1.43 11.03 -18.12
C HIS A 26 -0.61 12.27 -17.77
N ASP A 27 0.41 12.56 -18.58
CA ASP A 27 1.16 13.81 -18.49
C ASP A 27 0.38 14.92 -19.21
N PRO A 28 -0.15 15.94 -18.50
CA PRO A 28 -1.01 16.97 -19.07
C PRO A 28 -0.23 18.10 -19.77
N ILE A 29 1.07 18.25 -19.51
CA ILE A 29 1.85 19.43 -19.95
C ILE A 29 3.03 19.09 -20.86
N LYS A 30 3.47 17.83 -20.92
CA LYS A 30 4.55 17.33 -21.80
C LYS A 30 5.88 18.05 -21.64
N LYS A 31 6.10 18.69 -20.49
CA LYS A 31 7.31 19.40 -20.09
C LYS A 31 7.41 19.46 -18.57
N PRO A 32 8.59 19.72 -17.99
CA PRO A 32 8.72 19.90 -16.55
C PRO A 32 7.95 21.14 -16.06
N VAL A 33 7.35 21.03 -14.88
CA VAL A 33 6.84 22.15 -14.09
C VAL A 33 8.01 23.02 -13.62
N VAL A 34 9.10 22.38 -13.19
CA VAL A 34 10.33 23.01 -12.70
C VAL A 34 11.55 22.37 -13.37
N LYS A 35 12.56 23.17 -13.70
CA LYS A 35 13.79 22.75 -14.41
C LYS A 35 15.05 23.09 -13.62
N GLY A 36 15.95 22.12 -13.40
CA GLY A 36 17.29 22.37 -12.85
C GLY A 36 17.91 21.18 -12.12
N TRP A 37 19.25 21.09 -12.11
CA TRP A 37 20.03 19.97 -11.55
C TRP A 37 19.71 19.62 -10.09
N TRP A 38 19.51 20.63 -9.25
CA TRP A 38 19.25 20.47 -7.83
C TRP A 38 17.77 20.59 -7.47
N LYS A 39 16.88 20.55 -8.47
CA LYS A 39 15.43 20.70 -8.30
C LYS A 39 14.76 19.33 -8.36
N ILE A 40 14.98 18.57 -7.28
CA ILE A 40 14.51 17.19 -7.08
C ILE A 40 13.64 17.10 -5.83
N ASP A 41 13.15 15.90 -5.52
CA ASP A 41 12.44 15.58 -4.28
C ASP A 41 11.23 16.49 -3.98
N PRO A 42 10.24 16.53 -4.89
CA PRO A 42 9.06 17.37 -4.72
C PRO A 42 8.16 16.86 -3.58
N SER A 43 7.77 17.77 -2.69
CA SER A 43 6.65 17.61 -1.76
C SER A 43 5.57 18.65 -2.05
N VAL A 44 4.33 18.20 -2.09
CA VAL A 44 3.17 19.05 -2.39
C VAL A 44 2.25 19.04 -1.19
N PHE A 45 1.82 20.23 -0.77
CA PHE A 45 0.85 20.40 0.31
C PHE A 45 -0.25 21.37 -0.13
N ILE A 46 -1.51 21.03 0.19
CA ILE A 46 -2.67 21.89 -0.04
C ILE A 46 -3.08 22.44 1.32
N ASP A 47 -2.94 23.74 1.49
CA ASP A 47 -3.27 24.43 2.74
C ASP A 47 -4.79 24.56 2.92
N ASP A 48 -5.23 24.87 4.15
CA ASP A 48 -6.65 24.93 4.52
C ASP A 48 -7.44 25.98 3.73
N ASN A 49 -6.74 26.99 3.20
CA ASN A 49 -7.31 28.01 2.32
C ASN A 49 -7.43 27.55 0.84
N GLY A 50 -7.05 26.31 0.53
CA GLY A 50 -7.05 25.74 -0.82
C GLY A 50 -5.81 26.07 -1.67
N GLN A 51 -4.88 26.89 -1.18
CA GLN A 51 -3.63 27.18 -1.90
C GLN A 51 -2.68 25.99 -1.78
N ALA A 52 -2.30 25.45 -2.94
CA ALA A 52 -1.28 24.42 -3.02
C ALA A 52 0.13 25.00 -3.10
N TYR A 53 1.07 24.35 -2.43
CA TYR A 53 2.49 24.68 -2.42
C TYR A 53 3.32 23.47 -2.86
N LEU A 54 4.38 23.73 -3.59
CA LEU A 54 5.38 22.76 -4.02
C LEU A 54 6.71 23.13 -3.36
N PHE A 55 7.25 22.25 -2.53
CA PHE A 55 8.58 22.31 -1.93
C PHE A 55 9.50 21.31 -2.59
N TYR A 56 10.78 21.66 -2.77
CA TYR A 56 11.76 20.79 -3.41
C TYR A 56 13.17 21.32 -3.25
N GLY A 57 14.15 20.44 -3.49
CA GLY A 57 15.52 20.83 -3.71
C GLY A 57 16.53 19.92 -3.01
N ASN A 58 17.79 20.05 -3.43
CA ASN A 58 18.94 19.42 -2.83
C ASN A 58 19.99 20.50 -2.53
N ASN A 59 20.53 20.52 -1.31
CA ASN A 59 21.43 21.53 -0.74
C ASN A 59 20.91 22.97 -0.70
N ALA A 60 19.79 23.24 -1.35
CA ALA A 60 18.95 24.43 -1.24
C ALA A 60 17.49 24.00 -1.26
N LEU A 61 16.65 24.69 -0.49
CA LEU A 61 15.22 24.43 -0.44
C LEU A 61 14.47 25.56 -1.15
N TRP A 62 13.58 25.17 -2.06
CA TRP A 62 12.74 26.08 -2.81
C TRP A 62 11.28 25.78 -2.52
N TYR A 63 10.45 26.81 -2.63
CA TYR A 63 9.00 26.63 -2.68
C TYR A 63 8.37 27.49 -3.77
N ALA A 64 7.23 27.05 -4.27
CA ALA A 64 6.39 27.81 -5.18
C ALA A 64 4.92 27.55 -4.87
N ARG A 65 4.06 28.54 -5.16
CA ARG A 65 2.62 28.32 -5.17
C ARG A 65 2.24 27.62 -6.47
N LEU A 66 1.31 26.68 -6.41
CA LEU A 66 0.72 26.04 -7.59
C LEU A 66 -0.59 26.72 -7.98
N THR A 67 -0.91 26.67 -9.27
CA THR A 67 -2.25 26.99 -9.77
C THR A 67 -3.26 25.96 -9.30
N ASN A 68 -4.56 26.30 -9.38
CA ASN A 68 -5.64 25.35 -9.02
C ASN A 68 -5.62 24.07 -9.86
N SER A 69 -5.05 24.12 -11.08
CA SER A 69 -4.87 22.93 -11.91
C SER A 69 -3.68 22.06 -11.47
N MET A 70 -2.90 22.48 -10.47
CA MET A 70 -1.73 21.78 -9.92
C MET A 70 -0.60 21.52 -10.93
N THR A 71 -0.64 22.15 -12.10
CA THR A 71 0.24 21.86 -13.25
C THR A 71 1.16 23.02 -13.61
N SER A 72 1.09 24.14 -12.91
CA SER A 72 1.94 25.31 -13.15
C SER A 72 2.14 26.15 -11.89
N LEU A 73 3.17 27.00 -11.89
CA LEU A 73 3.52 27.85 -10.75
C LEU A 73 2.82 29.22 -10.80
N ILE A 74 2.52 29.79 -9.62
CA ILE A 74 2.09 31.17 -9.43
C ILE A 74 3.24 31.99 -8.86
N GLY A 75 3.69 32.99 -9.61
CA GLY A 75 4.64 34.00 -9.11
C GLY A 75 6.08 33.49 -8.94
N GLY A 76 6.44 32.38 -9.59
CA GLY A 76 7.80 31.84 -9.64
C GLY A 76 8.23 31.08 -8.39
N GLU A 77 9.51 30.74 -8.37
CA GLU A 77 10.18 29.97 -7.33
C GLU A 77 10.78 30.91 -6.27
N LYS A 78 10.73 30.53 -5.00
CA LYS A 78 11.32 31.26 -3.89
C LYS A 78 12.25 30.36 -3.10
N GLU A 79 13.46 30.85 -2.84
CA GLU A 79 14.43 30.13 -2.01
C GLU A 79 14.12 30.34 -0.52
N VAL A 80 14.19 29.26 0.25
CA VAL A 80 14.22 29.30 1.72
C VAL A 80 15.67 29.45 2.14
N ASN A 81 15.95 30.31 3.13
CA ASN A 81 17.30 30.47 3.66
C ASN A 81 17.74 29.22 4.44
N THR A 82 18.22 28.20 3.74
CA THR A 82 18.74 26.97 4.36
C THR A 82 20.04 27.20 5.13
N LYS A 83 20.65 28.39 5.02
CA LYS A 83 21.89 28.75 5.72
C LYS A 83 21.64 29.24 7.14
N ASP A 84 20.40 29.44 7.56
CA ASP A 84 20.06 29.82 8.93
C ASP A 84 20.10 28.60 9.87
N GLU A 85 21.04 28.61 10.82
CA GLU A 85 21.18 27.54 11.81
C GLU A 85 19.97 27.40 12.75
N ASN A 86 19.24 28.50 12.99
CA ASN A 86 18.01 28.45 13.78
C ASN A 86 16.91 27.74 13.03
N ALA A 87 16.98 27.71 11.69
CA ALA A 87 16.00 27.09 10.82
C ALA A 87 16.36 25.65 10.46
N PHE A 88 17.64 25.33 10.27
CA PHE A 88 18.07 24.03 9.72
C PHE A 88 19.20 23.35 10.49
N GLY A 89 19.46 23.76 11.73
CA GLY A 89 20.46 23.15 12.61
C GLY A 89 21.89 23.65 12.36
N PRO A 90 22.84 23.22 13.19
CA PRO A 90 24.20 23.75 13.20
C PRO A 90 24.90 23.60 11.86
N TYR A 91 25.86 24.50 11.61
CA TYR A 91 26.73 24.37 10.44
C TYR A 91 27.56 23.08 10.49
N LYS A 92 27.59 22.36 9.37
CA LYS A 92 28.38 21.13 9.19
C LYS A 92 29.58 21.30 8.27
N GLY A 93 29.74 22.47 7.65
CA GLY A 93 30.85 22.77 6.75
C GLY A 93 30.53 23.92 5.80
N TYR A 94 31.15 23.88 4.62
CA TYR A 94 30.95 24.83 3.54
C TYR A 94 30.59 24.08 2.25
N ASN A 95 29.75 24.70 1.42
CA ASN A 95 29.49 24.27 0.04
C ASN A 95 30.70 24.59 -0.85
N ASP A 96 30.74 24.01 -2.06
CA ASP A 96 31.82 24.25 -3.05
C ASP A 96 31.95 25.73 -3.44
N ASP A 97 30.88 26.51 -3.30
CA ASP A 97 30.85 27.96 -3.53
C ASP A 97 31.33 28.80 -2.33
N GLY A 98 31.79 28.15 -1.26
CA GLY A 98 32.29 28.78 -0.03
C GLY A 98 31.19 29.24 0.93
N THR A 99 29.92 28.96 0.67
CA THR A 99 28.82 29.34 1.57
C THR A 99 28.63 28.33 2.72
N PRO A 100 28.25 28.77 3.93
CA PRO A 100 28.01 27.84 5.05
C PRO A 100 26.92 26.82 4.74
N LYS A 101 27.13 25.58 5.15
CA LYS A 101 26.20 24.46 4.98
C LYS A 101 25.60 24.07 6.34
N THR A 102 24.29 24.13 6.50
CA THR A 102 23.56 23.62 7.69
C THR A 102 23.25 22.13 7.51
N ASN A 103 22.35 21.57 8.32
CA ASN A 103 22.03 20.15 8.21
C ASN A 103 21.20 19.79 6.99
N PHE A 104 20.39 20.69 6.42
CA PHE A 104 19.52 20.38 5.26
C PHE A 104 20.31 19.75 4.10
N GLU A 105 19.82 18.64 3.57
CA GLU A 105 20.39 17.95 2.40
C GLU A 105 19.37 17.84 1.26
N GLU A 106 18.24 17.15 1.46
CA GLU A 106 17.20 16.92 0.43
C GLU A 106 15.89 16.39 1.05
N ALA A 107 15.03 15.75 0.24
CA ALA A 107 13.86 15.01 0.69
C ALA A 107 12.88 15.81 1.56
N SER A 108 12.59 17.06 1.18
CA SER A 108 11.63 17.88 1.92
C SER A 108 10.24 17.22 1.95
N TRP A 109 9.62 17.20 3.12
CA TRP A 109 8.25 16.75 3.34
C TRP A 109 7.49 17.77 4.17
N ILE A 110 6.54 18.46 3.56
CA ILE A 110 5.74 19.52 4.19
C ILE A 110 4.35 19.00 4.57
N TYR A 111 3.94 19.25 5.81
CA TYR A 111 2.58 19.01 6.28
C TYR A 111 2.19 19.99 7.38
N LYS A 112 0.92 19.95 7.78
CA LYS A 112 0.38 20.76 8.88
C LYS A 112 -0.22 19.86 9.95
N ARG A 113 0.01 20.20 11.23
CA ARG A 113 -0.63 19.56 12.39
C ARG A 113 -1.05 20.64 13.38
N GLY A 114 -2.36 20.76 13.61
CA GLY A 114 -2.93 21.91 14.31
C GLY A 114 -2.61 23.21 13.55
N ASP A 115 -2.18 24.24 14.28
CA ASP A 115 -1.86 25.55 13.71
C ASP A 115 -0.41 25.68 13.21
N LYS A 116 0.37 24.58 13.20
CA LYS A 116 1.80 24.59 12.85
C LYS A 116 2.09 23.80 11.58
N TYR A 117 3.03 24.32 10.79
CA TYR A 117 3.63 23.66 9.66
C TYR A 117 4.88 22.90 10.10
N TYR A 118 5.05 21.69 9.57
CA TYR A 118 6.16 20.80 9.82
C TYR A 118 6.86 20.52 8.51
N LEU A 119 8.17 20.76 8.47
CA LEU A 119 9.03 20.46 7.36
C LEU A 119 10.05 19.42 7.82
N GLU A 120 9.83 18.17 7.44
CA GLU A 120 10.78 17.07 7.61
C GLU A 120 11.72 17.01 6.40
N TYR A 121 12.96 16.58 6.60
CA TYR A 121 13.96 16.53 5.54
C TYR A 121 15.12 15.59 5.88
N ALA A 122 15.80 15.10 4.84
CA ALA A 122 17.07 14.42 4.97
C ALA A 122 18.16 15.43 5.37
N ALA A 123 18.98 15.03 6.34
CA ALA A 123 19.86 15.92 7.07
C ALA A 123 21.22 15.28 7.39
N GLY A 124 22.20 16.12 7.75
CA GLY A 124 23.52 15.68 8.25
C GLY A 124 24.57 15.38 7.18
N GLY A 125 24.17 15.37 5.90
CA GLY A 125 25.06 14.97 4.79
C GLY A 125 25.11 13.45 4.66
N VAL A 126 25.83 12.93 3.67
CA VAL A 126 25.88 11.49 3.39
C VAL A 126 26.88 10.79 4.34
N PRO A 127 26.47 9.81 5.17
CA PRO A 127 25.15 9.19 5.22
C PRO A 127 24.10 10.01 6.00
N GLU A 128 22.91 10.10 5.42
CA GLU A 128 21.84 11.00 5.87
C GLU A 128 21.02 10.45 7.04
N HIS A 129 20.42 11.35 7.81
CA HIS A 129 19.41 11.06 8.85
C HIS A 129 18.18 11.96 8.67
N MET A 130 17.03 11.66 9.30
CA MET A 130 15.87 12.56 9.25
C MET A 130 15.92 13.61 10.36
N ALA A 131 15.63 14.86 10.01
CA ALA A 131 15.42 15.97 10.92
C ALA A 131 14.19 16.78 10.51
N TYR A 132 13.78 17.73 11.34
CA TYR A 132 12.65 18.59 11.00
C TYR A 132 12.72 19.99 11.60
N SER A 133 11.92 20.87 11.01
CA SER A 133 11.70 22.23 11.45
C SER A 133 10.20 22.56 11.46
N THR A 134 9.82 23.55 12.26
CA THR A 134 8.43 24.00 12.35
C THR A 134 8.30 25.49 12.06
N ALA A 135 7.13 25.92 11.57
CA ALA A 135 6.80 27.32 11.35
C ALA A 135 5.32 27.58 11.64
N ASP A 136 4.98 28.83 11.96
CA ASP A 136 3.58 29.28 12.10
C ASP A 136 2.96 29.70 10.75
N MET A 137 3.78 29.85 9.72
CA MET A 137 3.37 30.12 8.33
C MET A 137 4.06 29.13 7.40
N ILE A 138 3.37 28.70 6.33
CA ILE A 138 3.92 27.76 5.36
C ILE A 138 5.21 28.26 4.69
N THR A 139 5.42 29.58 4.66
CA THR A 139 6.62 30.21 4.10
C THR A 139 7.75 30.43 5.11
N GLY A 140 7.62 29.92 6.34
CA GLY A 140 8.52 30.24 7.44
C GLY A 140 8.16 31.57 8.15
N PRO A 141 9.02 32.07 9.05
CA PRO A 141 10.36 31.58 9.36
C PRO A 141 10.32 30.18 10.00
N TRP A 142 11.31 29.37 9.64
CA TRP A 142 11.45 28.00 10.14
C TRP A 142 12.26 27.98 11.42
N LYS A 143 11.93 27.06 12.32
CA LYS A 143 12.67 26.77 13.55
C LYS A 143 13.05 25.30 13.61
N TYR A 144 14.34 25.02 13.68
CA TYR A 144 14.90 23.69 13.83
C TYR A 144 14.44 23.03 15.12
N GLN A 145 14.00 21.78 15.03
CA GLN A 145 13.50 21.01 16.17
C GLN A 145 14.33 19.77 16.49
N GLY A 146 15.32 19.43 15.66
CA GLY A 146 16.24 18.34 15.93
C GLY A 146 16.11 17.15 14.97
N LYS A 147 16.94 16.16 15.24
CA LYS A 147 16.98 14.86 14.57
C LYS A 147 15.86 13.96 15.09
N ILE A 148 15.11 13.33 14.18
CA ILE A 148 13.98 12.46 14.50
C ILE A 148 14.22 11.00 14.14
N MET A 149 15.16 10.67 13.25
CA MET A 149 15.56 9.28 12.97
C MET A 149 17.06 9.16 12.72
N GLY A 150 17.60 7.95 12.88
CA GLY A 150 18.99 7.61 12.57
C GLY A 150 19.32 7.53 11.08
N GLN A 151 20.54 7.10 10.77
CA GLN A 151 20.94 6.75 9.41
C GLN A 151 20.30 5.41 9.02
N ALA A 152 19.77 5.33 7.80
CA ALA A 152 19.10 4.12 7.33
C ALA A 152 20.07 2.94 7.16
N ASP A 153 19.68 1.76 7.65
CA ASP A 153 20.47 0.54 7.50
C ASP A 153 20.72 0.20 6.02
N ASN A 154 21.97 -0.10 5.67
CA ASN A 154 22.41 -0.47 4.32
C ASN A 154 22.00 0.56 3.22
N SER A 155 21.83 1.83 3.58
CA SER A 155 21.54 2.91 2.65
C SER A 155 22.29 4.18 3.05
N PHE A 156 22.91 4.86 2.10
CA PHE A 156 23.61 6.12 2.35
C PHE A 156 22.66 7.34 2.34
N THR A 157 21.44 7.17 1.81
CA THR A 157 20.36 8.18 1.87
C THR A 157 19.21 7.71 2.76
N ILE A 158 18.40 8.66 3.23
CA ILE A 158 17.08 8.41 3.84
C ILE A 158 16.08 9.40 3.24
N HIS A 159 14.88 8.94 2.91
CA HIS A 159 13.81 9.77 2.34
C HIS A 159 12.49 9.29 2.92
N GLY A 160 11.58 10.21 3.21
CA GLY A 160 10.33 9.85 3.86
C GLY A 160 9.50 11.05 4.29
N GLY A 161 8.51 10.78 5.12
CA GLY A 161 7.63 11.82 5.65
C GLY A 161 6.55 11.28 6.56
N SER A 162 6.15 12.11 7.51
CA SER A 162 5.07 11.79 8.43
C SER A 162 3.68 12.00 7.84
N VAL A 163 2.75 11.11 8.18
CA VAL A 163 1.32 11.24 7.87
C VAL A 163 0.48 10.89 9.09
N GLU A 164 -0.65 11.59 9.25
CA GLU A 164 -1.70 11.19 10.18
C GLU A 164 -2.74 10.35 9.45
N TYR A 165 -3.05 9.18 10.01
CA TYR A 165 -4.08 8.31 9.46
C TYR A 165 -4.89 7.67 10.57
N LYS A 166 -6.21 7.90 10.56
CA LYS A 166 -7.17 7.38 11.56
C LYS A 166 -6.79 7.73 13.02
N GLY A 167 -6.21 8.90 13.25
CA GLY A 167 -5.78 9.35 14.58
C GLY A 167 -4.44 8.77 15.06
N HIS A 168 -3.72 8.06 14.19
CA HIS A 168 -2.36 7.58 14.44
C HIS A 168 -1.36 8.34 13.59
N HIS A 169 -0.12 8.47 14.07
CA HIS A 169 0.95 9.14 13.35
C HIS A 169 2.01 8.15 12.86
N TYR A 170 2.32 8.22 11.59
CA TYR A 170 3.24 7.30 10.92
C TYR A 170 4.36 8.05 10.25
N MET A 171 5.59 7.56 10.43
CA MET A 171 6.75 8.02 9.68
C MET A 171 7.11 6.99 8.63
N PHE A 172 6.89 7.31 7.36
CA PHE A 172 7.35 6.49 6.26
C PHE A 172 8.79 6.86 5.91
N TYR A 173 9.60 5.87 5.55
CA TYR A 173 10.98 6.08 5.13
C TYR A 173 11.49 4.93 4.25
N HIS A 174 12.76 4.96 3.84
CA HIS A 174 13.41 3.81 3.20
C HIS A 174 14.65 3.29 3.93
N ASN A 175 15.00 2.03 3.68
CA ASN A 175 16.32 1.46 4.00
C ASN A 175 16.78 0.48 2.90
N GLY A 176 17.94 -0.15 3.06
CA GLY A 176 18.49 -1.14 2.13
C GLY A 176 18.44 -2.58 2.63
N LYS A 177 17.59 -2.94 3.61
CA LYS A 177 17.70 -4.22 4.34
C LYS A 177 17.19 -5.45 3.58
N LEU A 178 16.31 -5.30 2.59
CA LEU A 178 15.78 -6.45 1.86
C LEU A 178 16.89 -7.20 1.09
N PRO A 179 16.74 -8.52 0.84
CA PRO A 179 17.74 -9.30 0.10
C PRO A 179 18.12 -8.65 -1.26
N GLY A 180 19.42 -8.45 -1.47
CA GLY A 180 19.93 -7.74 -2.66
C GLY A 180 19.76 -6.22 -2.64
N GLY A 181 19.33 -5.66 -1.51
CA GLY A 181 19.19 -4.22 -1.26
C GLY A 181 20.51 -3.50 -1.01
N GLY A 182 20.45 -2.17 -1.02
CA GLY A 182 21.57 -1.26 -0.81
C GLY A 182 21.17 0.20 -1.09
N GLY A 183 22.13 1.12 -1.10
CA GLY A 183 21.84 2.55 -1.30
C GLY A 183 21.13 2.92 -2.61
N TYR A 184 21.17 2.06 -3.64
CA TYR A 184 20.43 2.23 -4.90
C TYR A 184 19.26 1.26 -5.08
N LYS A 185 19.07 0.33 -4.15
CA LYS A 185 18.01 -0.70 -4.16
C LYS A 185 17.36 -0.71 -2.78
N ARG A 186 16.38 0.16 -2.60
CA ARG A 186 15.82 0.50 -1.29
C ARG A 186 14.42 -0.10 -1.11
N ALA A 187 14.02 -0.29 0.13
CA ALA A 187 12.72 -0.80 0.55
C ALA A 187 11.98 0.26 1.36
N THR A 188 10.67 0.38 1.18
CA THR A 188 9.81 1.25 2.00
C THR A 188 9.61 0.65 3.38
N CYS A 189 9.58 1.49 4.40
CA CYS A 189 9.40 1.15 5.80
C CYS A 189 8.44 2.16 6.45
N VAL A 190 7.87 1.78 7.59
CA VAL A 190 6.95 2.64 8.35
C VAL A 190 7.09 2.36 9.84
N GLU A 191 7.17 3.43 10.63
CA GLU A 191 7.06 3.38 12.09
C GLU A 191 5.86 4.18 12.56
N GLU A 192 5.22 3.73 13.64
CA GLU A 192 4.23 4.52 14.36
C GLU A 192 4.93 5.31 15.48
N PHE A 193 4.51 6.55 15.69
CA PHE A 193 5.00 7.36 16.81
C PHE A 193 3.87 8.15 17.46
N THR A 194 4.11 8.63 18.67
CA THR A 194 3.20 9.54 19.37
C THR A 194 3.88 10.91 19.50
N PRO A 195 3.30 11.98 18.93
CA PRO A 195 3.81 13.33 19.15
C PRO A 195 3.86 13.65 20.65
N ASN A 196 4.86 14.41 21.05
CA ASN A 196 4.96 14.93 22.42
C ASN A 196 3.82 15.93 22.68
N ALA A 197 3.52 16.17 23.96
CA ALA A 197 2.43 17.08 24.36
C ALA A 197 2.61 18.52 23.86
N ASP A 198 3.84 18.96 23.60
CA ASP A 198 4.17 20.28 23.03
C ASP A 198 4.10 20.31 21.49
N GLY A 199 3.68 19.21 20.87
CA GLY A 199 3.60 19.04 19.42
C GLY A 199 4.92 18.65 18.76
N THR A 200 6.01 18.47 19.49
CA THR A 200 7.28 17.99 18.91
C THR A 200 7.20 16.52 18.52
N ILE A 201 8.01 16.12 17.54
CA ILE A 201 8.17 14.72 17.11
C ILE A 201 9.26 14.09 17.99
N PRO A 202 9.00 12.93 18.64
CA PRO A 202 10.03 12.22 19.40
C PRO A 202 11.08 11.62 18.45
N PHE A 203 12.18 11.12 19.00
CA PHE A 203 13.08 10.28 18.22
C PHE A 203 12.38 8.94 17.90
N ILE A 204 12.34 8.58 16.62
CA ILE A 204 11.67 7.39 16.08
C ILE A 204 12.75 6.33 15.82
N GLN A 205 12.59 5.17 16.48
CA GLN A 205 13.50 4.04 16.36
C GLN A 205 13.08 3.15 15.18
N PHE A 206 14.07 2.62 14.45
CA PHE A 206 13.80 1.59 13.46
C PHE A 206 13.35 0.29 14.12
N THR A 207 12.31 -0.33 13.59
CA THR A 207 11.81 -1.63 14.05
C THR A 207 11.81 -2.66 12.91
N GLU A 208 11.75 -3.94 13.29
CA GLU A 208 11.58 -5.04 12.32
C GLU A 208 10.14 -5.55 12.26
N LYS A 209 9.35 -5.29 13.32
CA LYS A 209 7.96 -5.74 13.41
C LYS A 209 7.02 -4.88 12.56
N GLY A 210 7.34 -3.59 12.41
CA GLY A 210 6.45 -2.59 11.81
C GLY A 210 5.24 -2.28 12.69
N VAL A 211 4.21 -1.71 12.06
CA VAL A 211 3.02 -1.16 12.75
C VAL A 211 1.95 -2.21 13.06
N GLU A 212 1.19 -1.97 14.12
CA GLU A 212 0.03 -2.78 14.47
C GLU A 212 -1.13 -2.57 13.48
N PRO A 213 -1.98 -3.59 13.24
CA PRO A 213 -3.19 -3.42 12.44
C PRO A 213 -4.18 -2.46 13.10
N LEU A 214 -4.71 -1.50 12.34
CA LEU A 214 -5.76 -0.59 12.83
C LEU A 214 -7.18 -1.16 12.72
N GLN A 215 -7.39 -2.08 11.79
CA GLN A 215 -8.70 -2.66 11.49
C GLN A 215 -8.54 -4.10 11.03
N THR A 216 -9.61 -4.86 11.19
CA THR A 216 -9.72 -6.21 10.65
C THR A 216 -10.11 -6.17 9.18
N LEU A 217 -9.70 -7.19 8.44
CA LEU A 217 -10.12 -7.43 7.06
C LEU A 217 -11.33 -8.37 7.05
N ASN A 218 -12.34 -8.06 6.26
CA ASN A 218 -13.53 -8.89 6.09
C ASN A 218 -13.29 -10.00 5.05
N PRO A 219 -13.21 -11.29 5.44
CA PRO A 219 -12.96 -12.39 4.52
C PRO A 219 -14.15 -12.72 3.62
N PHE A 220 -15.35 -12.19 3.92
CA PHE A 220 -16.57 -12.45 3.18
C PHE A 220 -16.80 -11.50 2.01
N ASP A 221 -15.98 -10.45 1.85
CA ASP A 221 -15.91 -9.65 0.64
C ASP A 221 -14.91 -10.28 -0.36
N ARG A 222 -14.99 -9.90 -1.65
CA ARG A 222 -13.91 -10.23 -2.60
C ARG A 222 -12.65 -9.49 -2.17
N GLN A 223 -11.57 -10.24 -1.98
CA GLN A 223 -10.26 -9.72 -1.63
C GLN A 223 -9.27 -10.00 -2.76
N GLU A 224 -8.47 -9.01 -3.13
CA GLU A 224 -7.39 -9.23 -4.10
C GLU A 224 -6.24 -10.02 -3.44
N ALA A 225 -5.63 -10.94 -4.20
CA ALA A 225 -4.55 -11.77 -3.70
C ALA A 225 -3.28 -10.97 -3.39
N GLU A 226 -3.07 -9.86 -4.09
CA GLU A 226 -1.99 -8.90 -3.86
C GLU A 226 -2.19 -8.01 -2.62
N THR A 227 -3.30 -8.18 -1.89
CA THR A 227 -3.48 -7.61 -0.54
C THR A 227 -2.67 -8.43 0.48
N ILE A 228 -1.38 -8.11 0.62
CA ILE A 228 -0.40 -8.95 1.30
C ILE A 228 0.20 -8.26 2.54
N ASN A 229 0.33 -9.01 3.64
CA ASN A 229 1.14 -8.61 4.79
C ASN A 229 2.57 -9.15 4.74
N GLN A 230 2.75 -10.42 4.38
CA GLN A 230 4.06 -11.05 4.21
C GLN A 230 4.01 -12.02 3.04
N CYS A 231 5.12 -12.22 2.35
CA CYS A 231 5.20 -13.21 1.29
C CYS A 231 6.62 -13.76 1.11
N GLN A 232 6.72 -14.89 0.44
CA GLN A 232 8.00 -15.47 0.00
C GLN A 232 7.77 -16.26 -1.28
N GLY A 233 8.71 -16.19 -2.22
CA GLY A 233 8.65 -17.01 -3.43
C GLY A 233 7.43 -16.70 -4.31
N VAL A 234 6.99 -15.45 -4.30
CA VAL A 234 5.95 -14.91 -5.16
C VAL A 234 6.34 -13.52 -5.66
N ARG A 235 5.68 -13.05 -6.71
CA ARG A 235 5.69 -11.66 -7.15
C ARG A 235 4.28 -11.24 -7.58
N CYS A 236 4.02 -9.93 -7.55
CA CYS A 236 2.77 -9.38 -8.09
C CYS A 236 3.02 -8.92 -9.52
N GLU A 237 2.13 -9.27 -10.44
CA GLU A 237 2.15 -8.84 -11.84
C GLU A 237 0.83 -8.19 -12.20
N GLY A 238 0.88 -7.12 -13.00
CA GLY A 238 -0.32 -6.39 -13.38
C GLY A 238 -0.05 -4.94 -13.77
N ASP A 239 -1.15 -4.24 -14.03
CA ASP A 239 -1.19 -2.80 -14.26
C ASP A 239 -2.41 -2.18 -13.55
N TYR A 240 -2.78 -0.95 -13.93
CA TYR A 240 -3.93 -0.26 -13.35
C TYR A 240 -5.28 -0.92 -13.62
N ASN A 241 -5.36 -1.92 -14.52
CA ASN A 241 -6.57 -2.69 -14.82
C ASN A 241 -6.71 -3.97 -13.99
N GLY A 242 -5.69 -4.33 -13.21
CA GLY A 242 -5.70 -5.51 -12.37
C GLY A 242 -4.31 -6.02 -12.05
N CYS A 243 -4.15 -6.56 -10.86
CA CYS A 243 -2.94 -7.21 -10.39
C CYS A 243 -3.27 -8.61 -9.88
N HIS A 244 -2.27 -9.47 -9.85
CA HIS A 244 -2.39 -10.82 -9.32
C HIS A 244 -1.03 -11.32 -8.85
N VAL A 245 -1.06 -12.34 -8.00
CA VAL A 245 0.12 -13.00 -7.46
C VAL A 245 0.53 -14.15 -8.37
N ILE A 246 1.82 -14.24 -8.69
CA ILE A 246 2.43 -15.39 -9.36
C ILE A 246 3.49 -16.04 -8.48
N SER A 247 3.48 -17.37 -8.41
CA SER A 247 4.50 -18.13 -7.68
C SER A 247 5.85 -18.11 -8.39
N THR A 248 6.91 -17.68 -7.73
CA THR A 248 8.30 -17.75 -8.22
C THR A 248 9.11 -18.86 -7.54
N ALA A 249 8.44 -19.69 -6.74
CA ALA A 249 9.01 -20.86 -6.07
C ALA A 249 7.99 -22.01 -6.04
N ILE A 250 8.48 -23.24 -5.90
CA ILE A 250 7.63 -24.45 -5.78
C ILE A 250 6.76 -24.48 -4.51
N SER A 251 7.05 -23.58 -3.56
CA SER A 251 6.38 -23.44 -2.25
C SER A 251 6.24 -21.97 -1.84
N GLY A 252 5.85 -21.13 -2.80
CA GLY A 252 5.56 -19.71 -2.55
C GLY A 252 4.35 -19.53 -1.62
N TYR A 253 4.33 -18.44 -0.86
CA TYR A 253 3.17 -18.13 -0.03
C TYR A 253 2.93 -16.62 0.08
N ILE A 254 1.67 -16.29 0.35
CA ILE A 254 1.27 -14.99 0.89
C ILE A 254 0.61 -15.19 2.25
N LYS A 255 0.74 -14.16 3.10
CA LYS A 255 0.10 -14.05 4.40
C LYS A 255 -0.78 -12.80 4.39
N VAL A 256 -2.01 -12.96 4.86
CA VAL A 256 -2.92 -11.86 5.21
C VAL A 256 -3.09 -11.88 6.72
N ARG A 257 -2.92 -10.74 7.39
CA ARG A 257 -3.04 -10.68 8.86
C ARG A 257 -4.36 -10.05 9.29
N ASN A 258 -4.79 -10.35 10.51
CA ASN A 258 -5.93 -9.69 11.16
C ASN A 258 -7.26 -9.81 10.39
N VAL A 259 -7.61 -11.02 9.98
CA VAL A 259 -8.83 -11.31 9.20
C VAL A 259 -9.95 -11.77 10.14
N ASP A 260 -11.09 -11.09 10.13
CA ASP A 260 -12.17 -11.34 11.08
C ASP A 260 -13.30 -12.18 10.49
N PHE A 261 -13.40 -13.43 10.94
CA PHE A 261 -14.42 -14.38 10.53
C PHE A 261 -15.71 -14.31 11.36
N GLY A 262 -15.75 -13.46 12.40
CA GLY A 262 -16.88 -13.40 13.32
C GLY A 262 -17.16 -14.71 14.06
N GLU A 263 -18.28 -14.76 14.75
CA GLU A 263 -18.70 -15.94 15.53
C GLU A 263 -19.33 -17.04 14.66
N ALA A 264 -20.06 -16.65 13.59
CA ALA A 264 -20.67 -17.58 12.65
C ALA A 264 -19.62 -18.40 11.89
N GLY A 265 -18.54 -17.72 11.51
CA GLY A 265 -17.36 -18.32 10.88
C GLY A 265 -17.55 -18.71 9.42
N ALA A 266 -16.44 -18.97 8.74
CA ALA A 266 -16.45 -19.47 7.38
C ALA A 266 -16.49 -21.00 7.33
N ARG A 267 -17.12 -21.53 6.28
CA ARG A 267 -17.20 -22.96 5.96
C ARG A 267 -16.62 -23.33 4.62
N SER A 268 -16.61 -22.39 3.67
CA SER A 268 -16.06 -22.60 2.34
C SER A 268 -15.16 -21.44 1.93
N PHE A 269 -14.35 -21.69 0.90
CA PHE A 269 -13.41 -20.75 0.32
C PHE A 269 -13.45 -20.84 -1.20
N THR A 270 -13.50 -19.68 -1.85
CA THR A 270 -13.42 -19.54 -3.30
C THR A 270 -12.22 -18.67 -3.66
N ALA A 271 -11.51 -19.03 -4.73
CA ALA A 271 -10.48 -18.18 -5.31
C ALA A 271 -10.49 -18.24 -6.83
N ARG A 272 -10.11 -17.11 -7.44
CA ARG A 272 -9.82 -17.00 -8.87
C ARG A 272 -8.34 -17.29 -9.10
N VAL A 273 -8.05 -18.39 -9.78
CA VAL A 273 -6.70 -18.92 -9.98
C VAL A 273 -6.48 -19.33 -11.43
N LYS A 274 -5.22 -19.41 -11.84
CA LYS A 274 -4.79 -19.86 -13.16
C LYS A 274 -3.59 -20.78 -13.01
N SER A 275 -3.55 -21.90 -13.70
CA SER A 275 -2.36 -22.76 -13.75
C SER A 275 -2.27 -23.60 -15.02
N ASP A 276 -1.06 -23.70 -15.56
CA ASP A 276 -0.72 -24.54 -16.72
C ASP A 276 -0.38 -26.00 -16.34
N LYS A 277 -0.36 -26.32 -15.05
CA LYS A 277 0.02 -27.64 -14.50
C LYS A 277 -0.85 -28.00 -13.32
N ASN A 278 -0.81 -29.28 -12.94
CA ASN A 278 -1.47 -29.76 -11.73
C ASN A 278 -0.79 -29.20 -10.48
N GLN A 279 -1.31 -28.10 -9.95
CA GLN A 279 -0.81 -27.37 -8.80
C GLN A 279 -1.93 -27.19 -7.76
N SER A 280 -1.61 -26.57 -6.62
CA SER A 280 -2.62 -26.34 -5.59
C SER A 280 -2.37 -25.10 -4.76
N LEU A 281 -3.47 -24.55 -4.23
CA LEU A 281 -3.48 -23.52 -3.19
C LEU A 281 -3.95 -24.15 -1.88
N SER A 282 -3.09 -24.15 -0.88
CA SER A 282 -3.44 -24.63 0.47
C SER A 282 -3.67 -23.45 1.41
N ILE A 283 -4.69 -23.56 2.24
CA ILE A 283 -5.12 -22.53 3.18
C ILE A 283 -4.77 -22.98 4.60
N ARG A 284 -4.21 -22.10 5.41
CA ARG A 284 -3.90 -22.31 6.83
C ARG A 284 -4.22 -21.05 7.63
N ILE A 285 -4.47 -21.23 8.92
CA ILE A 285 -4.71 -20.15 9.87
C ILE A 285 -3.65 -20.13 10.98
N GLY A 286 -3.28 -18.94 11.45
CA GLY A 286 -2.39 -18.68 12.58
C GLY A 286 -0.91 -18.98 12.33
N ASN A 287 -0.60 -20.13 11.73
CA ASN A 287 0.78 -20.58 11.49
C ASN A 287 0.95 -21.19 10.08
N ARG A 288 1.98 -20.75 9.35
CA ARG A 288 2.38 -21.28 8.04
C ARG A 288 2.61 -22.80 8.04
N SER A 289 3.10 -23.35 9.14
CA SER A 289 3.37 -24.79 9.31
C SER A 289 2.23 -25.55 9.99
N GLY A 290 1.08 -24.90 10.21
CA GLY A 290 -0.10 -25.52 10.82
C GLY A 290 -0.77 -26.56 9.93
N ASN A 291 -1.98 -27.01 10.30
CA ASN A 291 -2.77 -27.94 9.48
C ASN A 291 -3.41 -27.24 8.29
N VAL A 292 -3.60 -27.96 7.17
CA VAL A 292 -4.32 -27.44 6.01
C VAL A 292 -5.79 -27.44 6.38
N ILE A 293 -6.45 -26.29 6.27
CA ILE A 293 -7.88 -26.17 6.56
C ILE A 293 -8.73 -26.15 5.29
N GLY A 294 -8.13 -25.90 4.13
CA GLY A 294 -8.79 -25.98 2.83
C GLY A 294 -7.75 -26.07 1.74
N LYS A 295 -8.11 -26.68 0.60
CA LYS A 295 -7.20 -26.89 -0.51
C LYS A 295 -7.94 -26.80 -1.84
N LEU A 296 -7.50 -25.89 -2.70
CA LEU A 296 -7.89 -25.85 -4.10
C LEU A 296 -6.86 -26.65 -4.90
N SER A 297 -7.29 -27.76 -5.50
CA SER A 297 -6.49 -28.46 -6.51
C SER A 297 -6.89 -27.91 -7.87
N THR A 298 -5.96 -27.28 -8.59
CA THR A 298 -6.31 -26.66 -9.88
C THR A 298 -6.51 -27.67 -10.99
N GLY A 299 -5.92 -28.86 -10.89
CA GLY A 299 -5.64 -29.63 -12.10
C GLY A 299 -4.85 -28.76 -13.08
N SER A 300 -5.06 -28.91 -14.38
CA SER A 300 -4.70 -27.88 -15.37
C SER A 300 -5.92 -26.97 -15.56
N THR A 301 -5.81 -25.66 -15.28
CA THR A 301 -6.83 -24.70 -15.73
C THR A 301 -6.66 -24.36 -17.22
N ASN A 302 -5.74 -25.05 -17.91
CA ASN A 302 -5.35 -24.82 -19.30
C ASN A 302 -4.90 -23.38 -19.55
N GLY A 303 -4.31 -22.75 -18.53
CA GLY A 303 -3.83 -21.37 -18.62
C GLY A 303 -4.96 -20.33 -18.57
N GLU A 304 -6.19 -20.72 -18.26
CA GLU A 304 -7.31 -19.78 -18.10
C GLU A 304 -7.57 -19.47 -16.62
N TRP A 305 -8.07 -18.26 -16.37
CA TRP A 305 -8.51 -17.85 -15.05
C TRP A 305 -9.84 -18.50 -14.71
N THR A 306 -9.86 -19.26 -13.61
CA THR A 306 -11.01 -20.05 -13.19
C THR A 306 -11.29 -19.82 -11.71
N GLU A 307 -12.56 -19.70 -11.35
CA GLU A 307 -13.01 -19.72 -9.97
C GLU A 307 -13.10 -21.17 -9.47
N LEU A 308 -12.37 -21.47 -8.41
CA LEU A 308 -12.39 -22.78 -7.76
C LEU A 308 -12.82 -22.60 -6.31
N SER A 309 -13.58 -23.56 -5.79
CA SER A 309 -14.05 -23.56 -4.41
C SER A 309 -13.67 -24.85 -3.69
N CYS A 310 -13.48 -24.77 -2.37
CA CYS A 310 -13.35 -25.91 -1.49
C CYS A 310 -14.07 -25.70 -0.18
N GLU A 311 -14.49 -26.80 0.43
CA GLU A 311 -14.97 -26.83 1.80
C GLU A 311 -13.78 -26.79 2.77
N LEU A 312 -13.98 -26.10 3.90
CA LEU A 312 -13.02 -26.07 4.99
C LEU A 312 -13.19 -27.33 5.85
N THR A 313 -12.08 -27.85 6.37
CA THR A 313 -12.07 -29.07 7.22
C THR A 313 -12.81 -28.87 8.54
N LYS A 314 -12.97 -27.61 8.95
CA LYS A 314 -13.72 -27.17 10.13
C LYS A 314 -14.09 -25.69 9.97
N PRO A 315 -15.10 -25.17 10.71
CA PRO A 315 -15.38 -23.74 10.68
C PRO A 315 -14.17 -22.94 11.15
N VAL A 316 -14.00 -21.76 10.56
CA VAL A 316 -13.00 -20.77 10.97
C VAL A 316 -13.74 -19.58 11.56
N THR A 317 -13.48 -19.27 12.82
CA THR A 317 -14.14 -18.19 13.57
C THR A 317 -13.12 -17.23 14.19
N GLY A 318 -13.60 -16.05 14.58
CA GLY A 318 -12.82 -14.99 15.20
C GLY A 318 -11.75 -14.41 14.28
N VAL A 319 -10.80 -13.69 14.88
CA VAL A 319 -9.71 -13.05 14.15
C VAL A 319 -8.57 -14.03 13.93
N GLN A 320 -8.14 -14.19 12.66
CA GLN A 320 -7.09 -15.12 12.24
C GLN A 320 -6.10 -14.45 11.29
N ASP A 321 -4.85 -14.91 11.33
CA ASP A 321 -3.91 -14.70 10.24
C ASP A 321 -4.07 -15.83 9.22
N LEU A 322 -4.17 -15.50 7.94
CA LEU A 322 -4.28 -16.45 6.84
C LEU A 322 -2.94 -16.66 6.16
N PHE A 323 -2.67 -17.91 5.81
CA PHE A 323 -1.56 -18.29 4.94
C PHE A 323 -2.10 -19.04 3.72
N PHE A 324 -1.84 -18.49 2.54
CA PHE A 324 -2.10 -19.15 1.27
C PHE A 324 -0.78 -19.65 0.70
N THR A 325 -0.59 -20.96 0.69
CA THR A 325 0.61 -21.60 0.14
C THR A 325 0.32 -22.13 -1.24
N ILE A 326 1.03 -21.62 -2.22
CA ILE A 326 1.01 -22.07 -3.61
C ILE A 326 2.05 -23.17 -3.74
N SER A 327 1.61 -24.35 -4.16
CA SER A 327 2.47 -25.53 -4.34
C SER A 327 2.43 -26.03 -5.77
N GLY A 328 3.61 -26.28 -6.33
CA GLY A 328 3.74 -26.80 -7.69
C GLY A 328 5.03 -27.55 -7.96
N THR A 329 5.15 -28.12 -9.15
CA THR A 329 6.32 -28.89 -9.59
C THR A 329 7.32 -28.07 -10.40
N ALA A 330 7.02 -26.81 -10.70
CA ALA A 330 7.84 -25.90 -11.50
C ALA A 330 7.70 -24.45 -11.00
N PHE A 331 8.68 -23.61 -11.32
CA PHE A 331 8.65 -22.17 -11.07
C PHE A 331 7.67 -21.47 -12.04
N GLU A 332 7.00 -20.40 -11.57
CA GLU A 332 6.22 -19.45 -12.41
C GLU A 332 5.09 -20.03 -13.26
N GLN A 333 4.13 -20.73 -12.65
CA GLN A 333 3.01 -21.36 -13.37
C GLN A 333 1.67 -21.35 -12.63
N PHE A 334 1.60 -20.63 -11.50
CA PHE A 334 0.37 -20.46 -10.73
C PHE A 334 0.07 -18.97 -10.55
N GLY A 335 -1.06 -18.53 -11.09
CA GLY A 335 -1.66 -17.23 -10.84
C GLY A 335 -2.73 -17.32 -9.77
N PHE A 336 -2.74 -16.35 -8.87
CA PHE A 336 -3.75 -16.17 -7.83
C PHE A 336 -4.20 -14.70 -7.85
N ASP A 337 -5.46 -14.46 -8.20
CA ASP A 337 -5.99 -13.12 -8.48
C ASP A 337 -6.84 -12.61 -7.31
N SER A 338 -7.80 -13.39 -6.85
CA SER A 338 -8.70 -12.96 -5.79
C SER A 338 -9.25 -14.14 -5.00
N TRP A 339 -9.76 -13.86 -3.81
CA TRP A 339 -10.31 -14.83 -2.88
C TRP A 339 -11.47 -14.29 -2.05
N GLN A 340 -12.30 -15.19 -1.55
CA GLN A 340 -13.45 -14.91 -0.70
C GLN A 340 -13.80 -16.15 0.13
N PHE A 341 -14.18 -15.98 1.38
CA PHE A 341 -14.78 -17.02 2.22
C PHE A 341 -16.30 -16.91 2.23
N SER A 342 -16.99 -17.98 2.62
CA SER A 342 -18.44 -17.95 2.83
C SER A 342 -18.85 -18.70 4.09
N GLU A 343 -19.87 -18.18 4.78
CA GLU A 343 -20.43 -18.75 6.02
C GLU A 343 -21.16 -20.08 5.75
N GLU A 344 -21.76 -20.21 4.57
CA GLU A 344 -22.42 -21.44 4.14
C GLU A 344 -21.45 -22.30 3.31
N THR A 345 -21.57 -23.62 3.46
CA THR A 345 -20.99 -24.55 2.48
C THR A 345 -21.75 -24.33 1.17
N SER A 346 -21.15 -23.63 0.20
CA SER A 346 -21.74 -23.39 -1.12
C SER A 346 -21.81 -24.68 -1.92
N GLY A 347 -22.67 -25.59 -1.49
CA GLY A 347 -23.12 -26.76 -2.22
C GLY A 347 -24.47 -26.52 -2.88
N ILE A 348 -24.71 -25.37 -3.54
CA ILE A 348 -25.91 -25.19 -4.39
C ILE A 348 -25.61 -24.35 -5.65
N LYS A 349 -25.32 -25.03 -6.76
CA LYS A 349 -26.11 -24.87 -7.98
C LYS A 349 -26.34 -26.27 -8.55
N ASN A 350 -27.53 -26.82 -8.29
CA ASN A 350 -28.35 -27.65 -9.19
C ASN A 350 -29.47 -28.33 -8.36
N MET A 351 -30.60 -27.65 -8.17
CA MET A 351 -31.84 -28.34 -7.80
C MET A 351 -32.52 -28.81 -9.08
N VAL A 352 -32.76 -30.12 -9.21
CA VAL A 352 -33.58 -30.70 -10.28
C VAL A 352 -35.02 -30.75 -9.77
N GLN A 353 -35.95 -30.09 -10.47
CA GLN A 353 -37.39 -30.30 -10.26
C GLN A 353 -37.78 -31.68 -10.78
N HIS A 354 -38.41 -32.51 -9.94
CA HIS A 354 -38.99 -33.76 -10.41
C HIS A 354 -40.29 -33.46 -11.20
N PRO A 355 -40.47 -33.94 -12.44
CA PRO A 355 -41.54 -33.48 -13.36
C PRO A 355 -43.00 -33.81 -12.95
N ALA A 356 -43.25 -34.41 -11.79
CA ALA A 356 -44.52 -35.07 -11.51
C ALA A 356 -45.40 -34.43 -10.41
N ASP A 357 -44.83 -33.70 -9.45
CA ASP A 357 -45.60 -33.27 -8.26
C ASP A 357 -45.28 -31.87 -7.72
N ASN A 358 -44.38 -31.13 -8.39
CA ASN A 358 -44.03 -29.74 -8.08
C ASN A 358 -43.55 -29.51 -6.63
N ARG A 359 -43.07 -30.55 -5.95
CA ARG A 359 -42.55 -30.51 -4.58
C ARG A 359 -41.02 -30.56 -4.58
N ALA A 360 -40.40 -29.95 -3.55
CA ALA A 360 -38.96 -29.99 -3.36
C ALA A 360 -38.57 -31.23 -2.56
N TYR A 361 -37.58 -31.99 -3.05
CA TYR A 361 -37.03 -33.17 -2.40
C TYR A 361 -35.51 -33.02 -2.25
N ASP A 362 -34.96 -33.61 -1.19
CA ASP A 362 -33.52 -33.75 -1.07
C ASP A 362 -32.98 -34.98 -1.82
N LEU A 363 -31.65 -35.11 -1.91
CA LEU A 363 -30.98 -36.22 -2.60
C LEU A 363 -31.13 -37.58 -1.89
N GLN A 364 -31.80 -37.64 -0.74
CA GLN A 364 -32.22 -38.88 -0.09
C GLN A 364 -33.72 -39.19 -0.31
N GLY A 365 -34.40 -38.42 -1.17
CA GLY A 365 -35.82 -38.60 -1.50
C GLY A 365 -36.77 -38.10 -0.42
N ARG A 366 -36.32 -37.28 0.53
CA ARG A 366 -37.16 -36.73 1.60
C ARG A 366 -37.80 -35.42 1.15
N GLN A 367 -39.11 -35.29 1.38
CA GLN A 367 -39.87 -34.10 1.02
C GLN A 367 -39.56 -32.92 1.95
N ILE A 368 -39.22 -31.76 1.37
CA ILE A 368 -38.98 -30.51 2.10
C ILE A 368 -40.32 -29.80 2.32
N LYS A 369 -40.60 -29.36 3.56
CA LYS A 369 -41.87 -28.71 3.94
C LYS A 369 -41.87 -27.22 3.56
N ASP A 370 -43.05 -26.73 3.12
CA ASP A 370 -43.24 -25.39 2.55
C ASP A 370 -42.80 -24.21 3.45
N SER A 371 -42.69 -24.40 4.76
CA SER A 371 -42.28 -23.35 5.71
C SER A 371 -40.83 -22.87 5.55
N GLN A 372 -40.01 -23.53 4.71
CA GLN A 372 -38.64 -23.12 4.40
C GLN A 372 -38.49 -22.45 3.01
N GLN A 373 -39.58 -22.28 2.24
CA GLN A 373 -39.52 -21.69 0.90
C GLN A 373 -39.49 -20.15 0.88
N ASN A 374 -39.83 -19.48 1.99
CA ASN A 374 -40.12 -18.04 2.03
C ASN A 374 -38.91 -17.09 1.99
N HIS A 375 -37.68 -17.60 1.84
CA HIS A 375 -36.48 -16.76 1.63
C HIS A 375 -35.85 -16.96 0.24
N SER A 376 -36.55 -17.59 -0.68
CA SER A 376 -36.02 -17.88 -2.02
C SER A 376 -36.47 -16.87 -3.08
N ILE A 377 -35.51 -16.34 -3.84
CA ILE A 377 -35.76 -15.56 -5.04
C ILE A 377 -36.19 -16.53 -6.16
N ARG A 378 -37.43 -16.40 -6.67
CA ARG A 378 -37.88 -17.15 -7.85
C ARG A 378 -37.43 -16.43 -9.12
N ILE A 379 -36.89 -17.16 -10.08
CA ILE A 379 -36.68 -16.68 -11.46
C ILE A 379 -37.51 -17.54 -12.40
N VAL A 380 -38.43 -16.92 -13.13
CA VAL A 380 -39.27 -17.57 -14.15
C VAL A 380 -38.97 -16.91 -15.48
N ASN A 381 -38.56 -17.69 -16.48
CA ASN A 381 -38.21 -17.21 -17.84
C ASN A 381 -37.20 -16.05 -17.85
N GLY A 382 -36.17 -16.13 -16.99
CA GLY A 382 -35.10 -15.15 -16.93
C GLY A 382 -35.47 -13.82 -16.24
N LYS A 383 -36.62 -13.72 -15.57
CA LYS A 383 -36.99 -12.55 -14.77
C LYS A 383 -37.17 -12.91 -13.29
N LYS A 384 -36.59 -12.08 -12.42
CA LYS A 384 -36.77 -12.15 -10.96
C LYS A 384 -38.23 -11.87 -10.60
N VAL A 385 -38.86 -12.81 -9.90
CA VAL A 385 -40.20 -12.66 -9.32
C VAL A 385 -40.04 -12.73 -7.81
N THR A 386 -40.18 -11.58 -7.16
CA THR A 386 -40.32 -11.47 -5.70
C THR A 386 -41.79 -11.73 -5.34
N HIS A 387 -42.02 -12.51 -4.27
CA HIS A 387 -43.33 -12.52 -3.61
C HIS A 387 -43.47 -11.31 -2.70
#